data_AF-A5A8Z2-F1
#
_entry.id   AF-A5A8Z2-F1
#
_cell.length_a   1.000
_cell.length_b   1.000
_cell.length_c   1.000
_cell.angle_alpha   90.00
_cell.angle_beta   90.00
_cell.angle_gamma   90.00
#
_symmetry.space_group_name_H-M   'P 1'
#
loop_
_entity.id
_entity.type
_entity.pdbx_description
1 polymer ?
#
loop_
_entity_poly.entity_id
_entity_poly.type
_entity_poly.pdbx_seq_one_letter_code
_entity_poly.pdbx_strand_id
1 'polypeptide(L)'
;MGERVCGPCGNRCKGSERLWPPSWQRPLKGCISSATRRMGQYGDTDYLKWLFPTSMRSNLYRICYSPWGQEFSICNYWHDPHHDDLYLNASSFLALINGERDHPNATAWRKNFLRVGRLVLIGGPDDGVITPWQSSFFGFYDANE
;
A
#
# COMPACT_ATOMS: atom_id res chain seq x y z
N MET A 1 -22.61 -27.40 -30.15
CA MET A 1 -22.39 -26.10 -29.48
C MET A 1 -20.91 -25.99 -29.17
N GLY A 2 -20.05 -25.21 -29.81
CA GLY A 2 -20.06 -24.41 -31.02
C GLY A 2 -18.58 -24.05 -31.21
N GLU A 3 -17.94 -24.54 -32.26
CA GLU A 3 -16.54 -24.24 -32.55
C GLU A 3 -16.41 -22.79 -32.98
N ARG A 4 -15.56 -22.01 -32.30
CA ARG A 4 -15.26 -20.63 -32.70
C ARG A 4 -13.98 -20.62 -33.54
N VAL A 5 -14.17 -20.25 -34.81
CA VAL A 5 -13.13 -20.01 -35.81
C VAL A 5 -12.15 -18.96 -35.29
N CYS A 6 -10.87 -19.31 -35.25
CA CYS A 6 -9.76 -18.39 -35.04
C CYS A 6 -9.29 -17.86 -36.41
N GLY A 7 -8.92 -16.57 -36.48
CA GLY A 7 -8.40 -15.94 -37.70
C GLY A 7 -7.13 -16.61 -38.27
N PRO A 8 -6.69 -16.21 -39.48
CA PRO A 8 -5.76 -16.97 -40.33
C PRO A 8 -4.28 -16.96 -39.90
N CYS A 9 -3.97 -16.59 -38.66
CA CYS A 9 -2.59 -16.60 -38.15
C CYS A 9 -2.55 -17.35 -36.82
N GLY A 10 -2.13 -18.62 -36.88
CA GLY A 10 -2.10 -19.58 -35.78
C GLY A 10 -1.09 -19.24 -34.69
N ASN A 11 -1.42 -18.31 -33.81
CA ASN A 11 -0.73 -18.15 -32.53
C ASN A 11 -1.65 -18.56 -31.37
N ARG A 12 -1.16 -19.54 -30.62
CA ARG A 12 -1.72 -20.21 -29.44
C ARG A 12 -2.38 -19.21 -28.46
N CYS A 13 -3.70 -19.29 -28.31
CA CYS A 13 -4.41 -18.61 -27.22
C CYS A 13 -3.99 -19.21 -25.87
N LYS A 14 -3.10 -18.55 -25.15
CA LYS A 14 -2.92 -18.81 -23.71
C LYS A 14 -4.07 -18.17 -22.94
N GLY A 15 -4.62 -18.94 -22.00
CA GLY A 15 -5.91 -18.69 -21.37
C GLY A 15 -5.96 -17.56 -20.35
N SER A 16 -7.20 -17.26 -19.96
CA SER A 16 -7.56 -16.69 -18.65
C SER A 16 -6.86 -15.37 -18.27
N GLU A 17 -7.03 -14.33 -19.10
CA GLU A 17 -6.95 -12.96 -18.59
C GLU A 17 -8.37 -12.42 -18.49
N ARG A 18 -8.90 -12.32 -17.27
CA ARG A 18 -9.93 -11.32 -16.98
C ARG A 18 -9.24 -9.96 -17.04
N LEU A 19 -8.99 -9.50 -18.27
CA LEU A 19 -8.61 -8.13 -18.56
C LEU A 19 -9.80 -7.26 -18.16
N TRP A 20 -9.55 -6.38 -17.19
CA TRP A 20 -10.46 -5.35 -16.72
C TRP A 20 -11.25 -4.70 -17.87
N PRO A 21 -12.49 -4.21 -17.65
CA PRO A 21 -13.27 -3.57 -18.70
C PRO A 21 -12.46 -2.46 -19.39
N PRO A 22 -12.68 -2.19 -20.70
CA PRO A 22 -11.90 -1.19 -21.44
C PRO A 22 -11.86 0.20 -20.78
N SER A 23 -12.86 0.55 -19.97
CA SER A 23 -12.89 1.78 -19.17
C SER A 23 -11.80 1.85 -18.09
N TRP A 24 -11.45 0.72 -17.48
CA TRP A 24 -10.40 0.58 -16.47
C TRP A 24 -9.00 0.37 -17.06
N GLN A 25 -8.92 0.25 -18.39
CA GLN A 25 -7.67 0.17 -19.13
C GLN A 25 -7.15 1.54 -19.58
N ARG A 26 -7.77 2.65 -19.16
CA ARG A 26 -7.21 3.98 -19.45
C ARG A 26 -6.11 4.32 -18.44
N PRO A 27 -4.90 4.73 -18.88
CA PRO A 27 -3.89 5.23 -17.97
C PRO A 27 -4.41 6.46 -17.23
N LEU A 28 -4.17 6.54 -15.91
CA LEU A 28 -4.43 7.74 -15.13
C LEU A 28 -3.52 8.85 -15.62
N LYS A 29 -4.11 9.98 -16.04
CA LYS A 29 -3.36 11.12 -16.61
C LYS A 29 -2.47 11.82 -15.58
N GLY A 30 -2.86 11.80 -14.31
CA GLY A 30 -2.08 12.29 -13.19
C GLY A 30 -2.69 11.86 -11.86
N CYS A 31 -1.83 11.65 -10.87
CA CYS A 31 -2.19 11.36 -9.49
C CYS A 31 -1.59 12.45 -8.59
N ILE A 32 -2.45 13.12 -7.82
CA ILE A 32 -2.04 14.08 -6.80
C ILE A 32 -2.25 13.39 -5.46
N SER A 33 -1.16 13.23 -4.70
CA SER A 33 -1.16 12.65 -3.36
C SER A 33 -0.69 13.74 -2.41
N SER A 34 -1.61 14.23 -1.58
CA SER A 34 -1.34 15.23 -0.57
C SER A 34 -1.39 14.56 0.79
N ALA A 35 -0.36 14.74 1.61
CA ALA A 35 -0.31 14.27 3.00
C ALA A 35 -0.78 12.81 3.12
N THR A 36 -0.15 11.90 2.37
CA THR A 36 -0.51 10.47 2.39
C THR A 36 0.61 9.68 3.04
N ARG A 37 0.28 8.74 3.93
CA ARG A 37 1.23 7.87 4.63
C ARG A 37 1.73 6.75 3.73
N ARG A 38 2.55 7.09 2.74
CA ARG A 38 2.92 6.14 1.68
C ARG A 38 3.93 5.10 2.13
N MET A 39 4.72 5.40 3.16
CA MET A 39 5.56 4.41 3.83
C MET A 39 5.03 4.04 5.21
N GLY A 40 3.75 4.33 5.49
CA GLY A 40 3.11 4.06 6.76
C GLY A 40 3.19 5.21 7.77
N GLN A 41 2.76 4.92 8.99
CA GLN A 41 2.73 5.82 10.13
C GLN A 41 3.39 5.15 11.33
N TYR A 42 4.22 5.91 12.04
CA TYR A 42 4.77 5.55 13.34
C TYR A 42 4.85 6.80 14.24
N GLY A 43 3.84 7.01 15.09
CA GLY A 43 3.85 8.17 15.98
C GLY A 43 2.60 8.30 16.86
N ASP A 44 2.77 8.98 18.00
CA ASP A 44 1.70 9.24 18.97
C ASP A 44 0.87 10.46 18.56
N THR A 45 -0.15 10.25 17.73
CA THR A 45 -1.07 11.33 17.31
C THR A 45 -2.31 11.40 18.20
N ASP A 46 -2.98 12.56 18.20
CA ASP A 46 -4.17 12.75 19.04
C ASP A 46 -5.33 11.82 18.68
N TYR A 47 -5.48 11.46 17.40
CA TYR A 47 -6.49 10.49 16.96
C TYR A 47 -6.15 9.05 17.40
N LEU A 48 -4.86 8.69 17.46
CA LEU A 48 -4.41 7.38 17.97
C LEU A 48 -4.65 7.28 19.47
N LYS A 49 -4.38 8.36 20.23
CA LYS A 49 -4.68 8.43 21.67
C LYS A 49 -6.18 8.35 21.93
N TRP A 50 -7.02 8.92 21.05
CA TRP A 50 -8.47 8.81 21.19
C TRP A 50 -8.99 7.39 20.93
N LEU A 51 -8.45 6.68 19.93
CA LEU A 51 -8.86 5.30 19.60
C LEU A 51 -8.23 4.24 20.50
N PHE A 52 -7.01 4.47 20.96
CA PHE A 52 -6.24 3.54 21.79
C PHE A 52 -5.67 4.28 23.02
N PRO A 53 -6.54 4.73 23.94
CA PRO A 53 -6.15 5.60 25.07
C PRO A 53 -5.15 4.97 26.03
N THR A 54 -5.01 3.64 26.02
CA THR A 54 -4.10 2.89 26.91
C THR A 54 -2.84 2.39 26.21
N SER A 55 -2.68 2.62 24.90
CA SER A 55 -1.55 2.07 24.13
C SER A 55 -0.63 3.18 23.62
N MET A 56 0.64 3.15 24.02
CA MET A 56 1.71 3.96 23.42
C MET A 56 2.10 3.40 22.04
N ARG A 57 2.70 4.24 21.16
CA ARG A 57 3.26 3.81 19.85
C ARG A 57 4.02 2.48 19.91
N SER A 58 4.84 2.29 20.93
CA SER A 58 5.66 1.08 21.11
C SER A 58 4.88 -0.17 21.49
N ASN A 59 3.58 -0.10 21.82
CA ASN A 59 2.72 -1.25 22.13
C ASN A 59 1.62 -1.49 21.08
N LEU A 60 1.39 -0.52 20.19
CA LEU A 60 0.37 -0.63 19.13
C LEU A 60 0.62 -1.79 18.17
N TYR A 61 1.89 -2.16 17.94
CA TYR A 61 2.25 -3.32 17.13
C TYR A 61 1.59 -4.62 17.60
N ARG A 62 1.39 -4.81 18.92
CA ARG A 62 0.76 -6.00 19.50
C ARG A 62 -0.70 -6.15 19.09
N ILE A 63 -1.39 -5.02 18.93
CA ILE A 63 -2.78 -4.98 18.50
C ILE A 63 -2.83 -5.01 16.98
N CYS A 64 -2.07 -4.15 16.32
CA CYS A 64 -2.12 -3.97 14.88
C CYS A 64 -1.61 -5.16 14.08
N TYR A 65 -0.61 -5.89 14.56
CA TYR A 65 -0.09 -7.09 13.90
C TYR A 65 -0.78 -8.39 14.32
N SER A 66 -1.97 -8.27 14.93
CA SER A 66 -2.89 -9.40 15.11
C SER A 66 -3.84 -9.55 13.91
N PRO A 67 -4.41 -10.75 13.64
CA PRO A 67 -5.35 -10.95 12.54
C PRO A 67 -6.55 -10.00 12.57
N TRP A 68 -7.10 -9.77 13.75
CA TRP A 68 -8.22 -8.84 13.98
C TRP A 68 -7.78 -7.38 13.86
N GLY A 69 -6.54 -7.07 14.26
CA GLY A 69 -5.95 -5.73 14.12
C GLY A 69 -5.87 -5.29 12.66
N GLN A 70 -5.50 -6.20 11.76
CA GLN A 70 -5.42 -5.92 10.32
C GLN A 70 -6.78 -5.66 9.65
N GLU A 71 -7.90 -5.95 10.31
CA GLU A 71 -9.21 -5.51 9.82
C GLU A 71 -9.44 -4.00 10.02
N PHE A 72 -8.67 -3.37 10.91
CA PHE A 72 -8.72 -1.92 11.12
C PHE A 72 -7.86 -1.17 10.11
N SER A 73 -8.45 -0.15 9.49
CA SER A 73 -7.78 0.68 8.49
C SER A 73 -6.49 1.35 8.98
N ILE A 74 -6.40 1.70 10.26
CA ILE A 74 -5.22 2.37 10.84
C ILE A 74 -4.05 1.39 10.94
N CYS A 75 -4.31 0.16 11.37
CA CYS A 75 -3.29 -0.87 11.53
C CYS A 75 -2.73 -1.37 10.20
N ASN A 76 -3.50 -1.24 9.11
CA ASN A 76 -3.05 -1.53 7.75
C ASN A 76 -1.95 -0.59 7.24
N TYR A 77 -1.80 0.59 7.85
CA TYR A 77 -0.73 1.55 7.54
C TYR A 77 0.24 1.75 8.71
N TRP A 78 0.12 0.95 9.78
CA TRP A 78 1.05 1.00 10.90
C TRP A 78 2.36 0.29 10.52
N HIS A 79 3.44 1.05 10.50
CA HIS A 79 4.76 0.55 10.14
C HIS A 79 5.69 0.81 11.33
N ASP A 80 6.00 -0.23 12.10
CA ASP A 80 6.87 -0.14 13.27
C ASP A 80 8.33 -0.46 12.86
N PRO A 81 9.24 0.54 12.81
CA PRO A 81 10.62 0.33 12.37
C PRO A 81 11.42 -0.56 13.33
N HIS A 82 10.99 -0.74 14.58
CA HIS A 82 11.65 -1.62 15.54
C HIS A 82 11.18 -3.08 15.45
N HIS A 83 10.10 -3.34 14.71
CA HIS A 83 9.51 -4.67 14.55
C HIS A 83 9.22 -4.97 13.07
N ASP A 84 10.18 -4.67 12.20
CA ASP A 84 10.05 -4.83 10.74
C ASP A 84 9.65 -6.26 10.34
N ASP A 85 10.26 -7.28 10.95
CA ASP A 85 9.91 -8.69 10.69
C ASP A 85 8.42 -8.99 10.94
N LEU A 86 7.84 -8.43 12.02
CA LEU A 86 6.43 -8.60 12.35
C LEU A 86 5.55 -7.82 11.37
N TYR A 87 5.98 -6.62 10.99
CA TYR A 87 5.29 -5.79 10.01
C TYR A 87 5.23 -6.49 8.64
N LEU A 88 6.35 -6.99 8.11
CA LEU A 88 6.42 -7.70 6.83
C LEU A 88 5.53 -8.96 6.82
N ASN A 89 5.44 -9.65 7.96
CA ASN A 89 4.65 -10.87 8.07
C ASN A 89 3.15 -10.59 8.27
N ALA A 90 2.78 -9.64 9.14
CA ALA A 90 1.40 -9.41 9.53
C ALA A 90 0.67 -8.38 8.66
N SER A 91 1.37 -7.42 8.05
CA SER A 91 0.75 -6.36 7.26
C SER A 91 0.01 -6.93 6.05
N SER A 92 -1.30 -6.72 6.01
CA SER A 92 -2.18 -7.22 4.95
C SER A 92 -2.29 -6.26 3.77
N PHE A 93 -1.90 -4.99 3.99
CA PHE A 93 -2.04 -3.91 3.03
C PHE A 93 -0.70 -3.27 2.67
N LEU A 94 -0.07 -2.50 3.56
CA LEU A 94 1.09 -1.66 3.23
C LEU A 94 2.28 -2.46 2.68
N ALA A 95 2.67 -3.55 3.36
CA ALA A 95 3.78 -4.40 2.92
C ALA A 95 3.49 -5.08 1.57
N LEU A 96 2.21 -5.34 1.28
CA LEU A 96 1.76 -5.96 0.03
C LEU A 96 1.79 -4.96 -1.13
N ILE A 97 1.26 -3.75 -0.95
CA ILE A 97 1.20 -2.73 -2.01
C ILE A 97 2.58 -2.12 -2.31
N ASN A 98 3.46 -2.04 -1.31
CA ASN A 98 4.83 -1.58 -1.48
C ASN A 98 5.73 -2.66 -2.12
N GLY A 99 5.26 -3.90 -2.20
CA GLY A 99 6.03 -5.02 -2.73
C GLY A 99 7.18 -5.45 -1.82
N GLU A 100 7.09 -5.14 -0.53
CA GLU A 100 8.05 -5.58 0.49
C GLU A 100 7.85 -7.06 0.84
N ARG A 101 6.61 -7.55 0.69
CA ARG A 101 6.31 -8.98 0.70
C ARG A 101 5.99 -9.47 -0.70
N ASP A 102 6.67 -10.53 -1.12
CA ASP A 102 6.43 -11.18 -2.40
C ASP A 102 5.00 -11.68 -2.53
N HIS A 103 4.36 -11.36 -3.66
CA HIS A 103 3.03 -11.83 -3.98
C HIS A 103 2.86 -11.98 -5.51
N PRO A 104 2.03 -12.92 -6.00
CA PRO A 104 1.96 -13.25 -7.43
C PRO A 104 1.51 -12.08 -8.32
N ASN A 105 0.85 -11.07 -7.73
CA ASN A 105 0.35 -9.90 -8.46
C ASN A 105 1.31 -8.71 -8.47
N ALA A 106 2.48 -8.79 -7.80
CA ALA A 106 3.40 -7.66 -7.61
C ALA A 106 3.81 -7.04 -8.95
N THR A 107 4.16 -7.88 -9.93
CA THR A 107 4.52 -7.46 -11.28
C THR A 107 3.39 -6.70 -11.98
N ALA A 108 2.15 -7.18 -11.83
CA ALA A 108 0.98 -6.53 -12.44
C ALA A 108 0.66 -5.19 -11.77
N TRP A 109 0.79 -5.11 -10.44
CA TRP A 109 0.55 -3.89 -9.67
C TRP A 109 1.59 -2.82 -9.99
N ARG A 110 2.87 -3.19 -10.04
CA ARG A 110 3.95 -2.30 -10.50
C ARG A 110 3.68 -1.79 -11.90
N LYS A 111 3.33 -2.68 -12.84
CA LYS A 111 2.98 -2.29 -14.21
C LYS A 111 1.81 -1.32 -14.26
N ASN A 112 0.81 -1.49 -13.39
CA ASN A 112 -0.33 -0.59 -13.31
C ASN A 112 0.03 0.78 -12.72
N PHE A 113 0.85 0.81 -11.67
CA PHE A 113 1.33 2.05 -11.07
C PHE A 113 2.18 2.88 -12.03
N LEU A 114 3.05 2.22 -12.82
CA LEU A 114 3.88 2.87 -13.84
C LEU A 114 3.09 3.49 -15.02
N ARG A 115 1.79 3.20 -15.14
CA ARG A 115 0.93 3.81 -16.17
C ARG A 115 0.46 5.21 -15.79
N VAL A 116 0.68 5.63 -14.54
CA VAL A 116 0.38 6.99 -14.08
C VAL A 116 1.30 7.97 -14.81
N GLY A 117 0.71 8.93 -15.54
CA GLY A 117 1.49 9.88 -16.34
C GLY A 117 2.28 10.90 -15.53
N ARG A 118 1.75 11.32 -14.37
CA ARG A 118 2.39 12.27 -13.45
C ARG A 118 2.01 11.93 -12.01
N LEU A 119 3.00 11.91 -11.12
CA LEU A 119 2.79 11.72 -9.68
C LEU A 119 3.27 12.97 -8.96
N VAL A 120 2.34 13.74 -8.40
CA VAL A 120 2.64 14.97 -7.64
C VAL A 120 2.49 14.67 -6.16
N LEU A 121 3.54 14.94 -5.39
CA LEU A 121 3.65 14.62 -3.97
C LEU A 121 3.70 15.91 -3.18
N ILE A 122 2.77 16.06 -2.24
CA ILE A 122 2.66 17.25 -1.40
C ILE A 122 2.77 16.79 0.06
N GLY A 123 3.67 17.41 0.80
CA GLY A 123 3.91 17.18 2.23
C GLY A 123 4.82 18.27 2.78
N GLY A 124 4.83 18.45 4.10
CA GLY A 124 5.65 19.47 4.75
C GLY A 124 5.89 19.17 6.22
N PRO A 125 6.91 19.80 6.83
CA PRO A 125 7.31 19.56 8.22
C PRO A 125 6.26 19.99 9.24
N ASP A 126 5.37 20.91 8.88
CA ASP A 126 4.27 21.39 9.74
C ASP A 126 3.03 20.46 9.72
N ASP A 127 3.14 19.27 9.11
CA ASP A 127 2.11 18.24 9.16
C ASP A 127 2.13 17.55 10.53
N GLY A 128 1.36 18.09 11.48
CA GLY A 128 1.24 17.56 12.84
C GLY A 128 0.49 16.23 12.96
N VAL A 129 0.06 15.62 11.85
CA VAL A 129 -0.76 14.39 11.85
C VAL A 129 0.01 13.20 11.26
N ILE A 130 0.93 13.42 10.33
CA ILE A 130 1.71 12.36 9.70
C ILE A 130 3.10 12.28 10.33
N THR A 131 3.46 11.10 10.81
CA THR A 131 4.71 10.87 11.54
C THR A 131 5.37 9.63 10.97
N PRO A 132 6.53 9.75 10.30
CA PRO A 132 7.23 10.99 9.94
C PRO A 132 6.54 11.72 8.77
N TRP A 133 6.58 13.05 8.70
CA TRP A 133 5.99 13.82 7.60
C TRP A 133 6.59 13.46 6.23
N GLN A 134 7.84 12.98 6.24
CA GLN A 134 8.56 12.44 5.08
C GLN A 134 7.88 11.21 4.46
N SER A 135 6.98 10.52 5.18
CA SER A 135 6.15 9.43 4.64
C SER A 135 5.33 9.87 3.42
N SER A 136 5.00 11.16 3.32
CA SER A 136 4.38 11.77 2.14
C SER A 136 5.25 11.62 0.87
N PHE A 137 6.57 11.64 1.02
CA PHE A 137 7.55 11.53 -0.05
C PHE A 137 8.18 10.14 -0.17
N PHE A 138 7.57 9.09 0.42
CA PHE A 138 8.13 7.75 0.56
C PHE A 138 9.37 7.64 1.48
N GLY A 139 9.66 8.67 2.29
CA GLY A 139 10.68 8.58 3.33
C GLY A 139 10.11 7.95 4.61
N PHE A 140 10.92 7.20 5.34
CA PHE A 140 10.52 6.63 6.62
C PHE A 140 11.70 6.54 7.58
N TYR A 141 11.40 6.22 8.83
CA TYR A 141 12.40 6.03 9.86
C TYR A 141 13.27 4.80 9.55
N ASP A 142 14.52 4.85 10.02
CA ASP A 142 15.39 3.68 10.04
C ASP A 142 15.24 2.93 11.37
N ALA A 143 15.94 1.79 11.51
CA ALA A 143 15.86 0.99 12.73
C ALA A 143 16.42 1.68 13.99
N ASN A 144 17.17 2.78 13.83
CA ASN A 144 17.88 3.50 14.90
C ASN A 144 17.18 4.80 15.33
N GLU A 145 16.03 5.11 14.73
CA GLU A 145 15.22 6.33 14.90
C GLU A 145 15.60 7.34 16.00
#